data_AF-A0A524IET4-F1
#
_entry.id   AF-A0A524IET4-F1
#
_cell.length_a   1.000
_cell.length_b   1.000
_cell.length_c   1.000
_cell.angle_alpha   90.00
_cell.angle_beta   90.00
_cell.angle_gamma   90.00
#
_symmetry.space_group_name_H-M   'P 1'
#
loop_
_entity.id
_entity.type
_entity.pdbx_description
1 polymer ?
#
loop_
_entity_poly.entity_id
_entity_poly.type
_entity_poly.pdbx_seq_one_letter_code
_entity_poly.pdbx_strand_id
1 'polypeptide(L)'
;HDSCHMGRVSGLYDPPRDLIRANPHAEFVEMASNRADSPCCGSVLTLIKDPPVAAELGRHRLQEAVDIEAEKVLALCPCCEFQLRVAADKKSVPVEVVDLARFTAESLGFVLPDPNPEVKRQWATFEAMIGLMTPRGFADLMGTMWKELIDAMPFGMGGMMRLMGKIPFALNMMKPLFPFLFPKLLPGMMPKLMPVMLERVADRVPMPDYMKEQMPDLMPKVMDTLMPHMIRDVVPLVTQPMIDYLTGKRAETVN
;
A
#
# COMPACT_ATOMS: atom_id res chain seq x y z
N HIS A 1 19.72 -8.00 12.59
CA HIS A 1 18.32 -7.92 13.07
C HIS A 1 17.85 -9.31 13.46
N ASP A 2 17.47 -9.50 14.73
CA ASP A 2 16.89 -10.76 15.18
C ASP A 2 15.41 -10.80 14.79
N SER A 3 15.06 -11.73 13.90
CA SER A 3 13.68 -11.88 13.41
C SER A 3 12.79 -12.58 14.43
N CYS A 4 11.50 -12.21 14.47
CA CYS A 4 10.57 -12.70 15.49
C CYS A 4 10.46 -14.24 15.54
N HIS A 5 10.31 -14.90 14.39
CA HIS A 5 10.13 -16.36 14.35
C HIS A 5 11.45 -17.10 14.63
N MET A 6 12.56 -16.65 14.07
CA MET A 6 13.84 -17.32 14.27
C MET A 6 14.39 -17.11 15.68
N GLY A 7 14.29 -15.89 16.18
CA GLY A 7 14.75 -15.52 17.51
C GLY A 7 13.76 -15.98 18.59
N ARG A 8 12.59 -15.34 18.68
CA ARG A 8 11.68 -15.53 19.82
C ARG A 8 10.99 -16.90 19.82
N VAL A 9 10.70 -17.46 18.65
CA VAL A 9 10.03 -18.77 18.56
C VAL A 9 11.06 -19.91 18.52
N SER A 10 12.12 -19.80 17.72
CA SER A 10 13.09 -20.88 17.56
C SER A 10 14.34 -20.78 18.44
N GLY A 11 14.55 -19.68 19.18
CA GLY A 11 15.70 -19.49 20.08
C GLY A 11 17.05 -19.31 19.37
N LEU A 12 17.04 -19.09 18.05
CA LEU A 12 18.25 -19.03 17.23
C LEU A 12 18.78 -17.60 17.17
N TYR A 13 19.72 -17.29 18.06
CA TYR A 13 20.37 -15.98 18.13
C TYR A 13 21.88 -16.05 17.87
N ASP A 14 22.55 -17.06 18.41
CA ASP A 14 24.01 -17.18 18.31
C ASP A 14 24.49 -17.63 16.93
N PRO A 15 23.87 -18.60 16.23
CA PRO A 15 24.38 -19.04 14.93
C PRO A 15 24.49 -17.92 13.87
N PRO A 16 23.51 -17.00 13.72
CA PRO A 16 23.69 -15.84 12.84
C PRO A 16 24.86 -14.94 13.23
N ARG A 17 25.10 -14.73 14.53
CA ARG A 17 26.21 -13.89 15.02
C ARG A 17 27.56 -14.55 14.76
N ASP A 18 27.66 -15.85 15.01
CA ASP A 18 28.87 -16.63 14.76
C ASP A 18 29.24 -16.60 13.28
N LEU A 19 28.24 -16.66 12.38
CA LEU A 19 28.45 -16.51 10.95
C LEU A 19 29.00 -15.13 10.57
N ILE A 20 28.51 -14.06 11.20
CA ILE A 20 29.00 -12.70 10.95
C ILE A 20 30.43 -12.54 11.44
N ARG A 21 30.74 -13.05 12.64
CA ARG A 21 32.10 -13.00 13.22
C ARG A 21 33.11 -13.86 12.45
N ALA A 22 32.65 -14.87 11.74
CA ALA A 22 33.50 -15.70 10.89
C ALA A 22 34.03 -14.95 9.65
N ASN A 23 33.42 -13.82 9.28
CA ASN A 23 33.92 -12.97 8.20
C ASN A 23 35.08 -12.10 8.72
N PRO A 24 36.34 -12.32 8.27
CA PRO A 24 37.50 -11.58 8.76
C PRO A 24 37.53 -10.11 8.31
N HIS A 25 36.64 -9.72 7.38
CA HIS A 25 36.52 -8.37 6.86
C HIS A 25 35.34 -7.60 7.46
N ALA A 26 34.72 -8.13 8.51
CA ALA A 26 33.58 -7.52 9.17
C ALA A 26 33.83 -7.30 10.66
N GLU A 27 33.51 -6.11 11.13
CA GLU A 27 33.41 -5.84 12.56
C GLU A 27 31.96 -6.05 13.01
N PHE A 28 31.76 -6.99 13.93
CA PHE A 28 30.45 -7.24 14.51
C PHE A 28 30.18 -6.28 15.67
N VAL A 29 29.19 -5.42 15.50
CA VAL A 29 28.64 -4.57 16.56
C VAL A 29 27.19 -4.97 16.86
N GLU A 30 26.78 -4.81 18.12
CA GLU A 30 25.46 -5.22 18.58
C GLU A 30 24.60 -3.99 18.87
N MET A 31 23.37 -3.99 18.36
CA MET A 31 22.37 -2.96 18.68
C MET A 31 21.85 -3.13 20.11
N ALA A 32 21.42 -2.02 20.72
CA ALA A 32 21.01 -1.97 22.13
C ALA A 32 19.91 -2.98 22.46
N SER A 33 18.83 -3.00 21.67
CA SER A 33 17.78 -4.01 21.78
C SER A 33 18.14 -5.17 20.86
N ASN A 34 18.45 -6.33 21.44
CA ASN A 34 18.81 -7.52 20.68
C ASN A 34 18.16 -8.77 21.28
N ARG A 35 18.33 -9.90 20.61
CA ARG A 35 17.73 -11.18 20.94
C ARG A 35 16.20 -11.08 21.11
N ALA A 36 15.68 -11.47 22.27
CA ALA A 36 14.26 -11.44 22.56
C ALA A 36 13.69 -10.01 22.57
N ASP A 37 14.54 -9.03 22.90
CA ASP A 37 14.16 -7.62 23.01
C ASP A 37 14.23 -6.87 21.68
N SER A 38 14.74 -7.50 20.61
CA SER A 38 14.74 -6.94 19.25
C SER A 38 13.30 -6.56 18.82
N PRO A 39 13.01 -5.29 18.49
CA PRO A 39 11.73 -4.85 17.96
C PRO A 39 11.37 -5.55 16.64
N CYS A 40 10.06 -5.73 16.41
CA CYS A 40 9.55 -6.27 15.15
C CYS A 40 9.90 -5.35 13.97
N CYS A 41 10.24 -5.94 12.81
CA CYS A 41 10.50 -5.18 11.58
C CYS A 41 9.25 -4.46 11.04
N GLY A 42 8.04 -4.95 11.36
CA GLY A 42 6.76 -4.41 10.90
C GLY A 42 6.15 -5.09 9.67
N SER A 43 6.83 -6.06 9.04
CA SER A 43 6.45 -6.58 7.71
C SER A 43 5.00 -7.05 7.62
N VAL A 44 4.53 -7.80 8.60
CA VAL A 44 3.14 -8.31 8.62
C VAL A 44 2.13 -7.16 8.74
N LEU A 45 2.43 -6.11 9.50
CA LEU A 45 1.53 -4.95 9.64
C LEU A 45 1.34 -4.22 8.31
N THR A 46 2.37 -4.16 7.47
CA THR A 46 2.28 -3.62 6.10
C THR A 46 1.25 -4.39 5.27
N LEU A 47 1.15 -5.72 5.47
CA LEU A 47 0.24 -6.56 4.71
C LEU A 47 -1.20 -6.51 5.23
N ILE A 48 -1.40 -6.55 6.55
CA ILE A 48 -2.73 -6.87 7.12
C ILE A 48 -3.40 -5.74 7.90
N LYS A 49 -2.71 -4.62 8.18
CA LYS A 49 -3.25 -3.62 9.12
C LYS A 49 -2.91 -2.18 8.82
N ASP A 50 -1.65 -1.78 8.99
CA ASP A 50 -1.26 -0.36 9.06
C ASP A 50 0.17 -0.18 8.51
N PRO A 51 0.30 0.06 7.19
CA PRO A 51 1.60 0.30 6.55
C PRO A 51 2.37 1.52 7.12
N PRO A 52 1.75 2.66 7.45
CA PRO A 52 2.43 3.76 8.14
C PRO A 52 3.09 3.35 9.46
N VAL A 53 2.38 2.61 10.33
CA VAL A 53 2.95 2.11 11.59
C VAL A 53 4.06 1.10 11.34
N ALA A 54 3.92 0.24 10.33
CA ALA A 54 4.96 -0.71 9.95
C ALA A 54 6.27 -0.02 9.54
N ALA A 55 6.17 1.09 8.80
CA ALA A 55 7.35 1.89 8.43
C ALA A 55 8.00 2.55 9.65
N GLU A 56 7.21 2.94 10.66
CA GLU A 56 7.73 3.52 11.90
C GLU A 56 8.47 2.49 12.77
N LEU A 57 7.95 1.26 12.87
CA LEU A 57 8.64 0.17 13.55
C LEU A 57 9.99 -0.15 12.90
N GLY A 58 10.02 -0.20 11.56
CA GLY A 58 11.26 -0.37 10.82
C GLY A 58 12.25 0.77 11.08
N ARG A 59 11.76 2.03 11.12
CA ARG A 59 12.60 3.20 11.46
C ARG A 59 13.23 3.06 12.85
N HIS A 60 12.45 2.72 13.86
CA HIS A 60 12.95 2.54 15.23
C HIS A 60 14.06 1.49 15.26
N ARG A 61 13.88 0.38 14.53
CA ARG A 61 14.88 -0.68 14.46
C ARG A 61 16.18 -0.24 13.77
N LEU A 62 16.07 0.51 12.69
CA LEU A 62 17.23 1.02 11.94
C LEU A 62 17.93 2.15 12.67
N GLN A 63 17.22 2.95 13.47
CA GLN A 63 17.83 4.00 14.26
C GLN A 63 18.85 3.43 15.25
N GLU A 64 18.57 2.30 15.89
CA GLU A 64 19.57 1.65 16.75
C GLU A 64 20.84 1.25 16.00
N ALA A 65 20.76 0.97 14.69
CA ALA A 65 21.94 0.69 13.87
C ALA A 65 22.72 1.98 13.56
N VAL A 66 22.02 3.09 13.30
CA VAL A 66 22.64 4.41 13.14
C VAL A 66 23.36 4.84 14.42
N ASP A 67 22.73 4.62 15.58
CA ASP A 67 23.25 5.06 16.88
C ASP A 67 24.57 4.35 17.27
N ILE A 68 24.82 3.17 16.71
CA ILE A 68 26.07 2.41 16.88
C ILE A 68 27.00 2.52 15.66
N GLU A 69 26.70 3.44 14.73
CA GLU A 69 27.49 3.69 13.52
C GLU A 69 27.64 2.46 12.61
N ALA A 70 26.67 1.54 12.61
CA ALA A 70 26.69 0.36 11.76
C ALA A 70 26.44 0.73 10.29
N GLU A 71 27.36 0.32 9.40
CA GLU A 71 27.20 0.48 7.95
C GLU A 71 26.06 -0.38 7.39
N LYS A 72 25.91 -1.59 7.93
CA LYS A 72 24.98 -2.62 7.42
C LYS A 72 24.17 -3.24 8.55
N VAL A 73 22.88 -3.42 8.30
CA VAL A 73 21.99 -4.28 9.10
C VAL A 73 21.74 -5.57 8.35
N LEU A 74 22.19 -6.67 8.94
CA LEU A 74 21.99 -8.00 8.38
C LEU A 74 20.65 -8.57 8.82
N ALA A 75 19.88 -9.11 7.87
CA ALA A 75 18.62 -9.80 8.12
C ALA A 75 18.65 -11.19 7.47
N LEU A 76 18.18 -12.21 8.19
CA LEU A 76 18.10 -13.58 7.67
C LEU A 76 16.67 -13.98 7.26
N CYS A 77 15.69 -13.15 7.62
CA CYS A 77 14.30 -13.33 7.21
C CYS A 77 14.02 -12.42 6.01
N PRO A 78 13.65 -12.96 4.83
CA PRO A 78 13.36 -12.14 3.64
C PRO A 78 12.28 -11.09 3.87
N CYS A 79 11.26 -11.40 4.70
CA CYS A 79 10.23 -10.44 5.08
C CYS A 79 10.80 -9.27 5.89
N CYS A 80 11.77 -9.54 6.77
CA CYS A 80 12.41 -8.50 7.59
C CYS A 80 13.39 -7.67 6.75
N GLU A 81 14.22 -8.31 5.93
CA GLU A 81 15.11 -7.63 4.98
C GLU A 81 14.32 -6.65 4.12
N PHE A 82 13.27 -7.15 3.46
CA PHE A 82 12.40 -6.36 2.60
C PHE A 82 11.77 -5.17 3.35
N GLN A 83 11.12 -5.43 4.49
CA GLN A 83 10.45 -4.38 5.25
C GLN A 83 11.43 -3.32 5.76
N LEU A 84 12.60 -3.72 6.23
CA LEU A 84 13.61 -2.79 6.72
C LEU A 84 14.15 -1.94 5.57
N ARG A 85 14.33 -2.48 4.36
CA ARG A 85 14.67 -1.67 3.17
C ARG A 85 13.59 -0.63 2.85
N VAL A 86 12.31 -1.04 2.84
CA VAL A 86 11.20 -0.11 2.62
C VAL A 86 11.16 0.99 3.69
N ALA A 87 11.38 0.63 4.95
CA ALA A 87 11.44 1.60 6.05
C ALA A 87 12.63 2.55 5.91
N ALA A 88 13.82 2.05 5.54
CA ALA A 88 15.00 2.86 5.28
C ALA A 88 14.74 3.90 4.20
N ASP A 89 14.18 3.49 3.06
CA ASP A 89 13.84 4.39 1.95
C ASP A 89 12.80 5.44 2.38
N LYS A 90 11.67 5.01 2.94
CA LYS A 90 10.54 5.90 3.29
C LYS A 90 10.86 6.89 4.39
N LYS A 91 11.76 6.52 5.29
CA LYS A 91 12.12 7.31 6.47
C LYS A 91 13.51 7.96 6.32
N SER A 92 14.12 7.79 5.15
CA SER A 92 15.43 8.33 4.80
C SER A 92 16.50 7.97 5.84
N VAL A 93 16.49 6.72 6.31
CA VAL A 93 17.49 6.23 7.27
C VAL A 93 18.71 5.73 6.50
N PRO A 94 19.91 6.27 6.74
CA PRO A 94 21.09 6.02 5.91
C PRO A 94 21.82 4.73 6.34
N VAL A 95 21.11 3.60 6.32
CA VAL A 95 21.67 2.28 6.69
C VAL A 95 21.35 1.27 5.60
N GLU A 96 22.37 0.53 5.16
CA GLU A 96 22.17 -0.53 4.18
C GLU A 96 21.61 -1.78 4.86
N VAL A 97 20.55 -2.35 4.30
CA VAL A 97 19.98 -3.61 4.79
C VAL A 97 20.34 -4.73 3.82
N VAL A 98 21.01 -5.77 4.33
CA VAL A 98 21.58 -6.85 3.53
C VAL A 98 21.10 -8.21 4.04
N ASP A 99 20.80 -9.12 3.12
CA ASP A 99 20.54 -10.52 3.47
C ASP A 99 21.82 -11.18 4.03
N LEU A 100 21.68 -11.94 5.11
CA LEU A 100 22.81 -12.59 5.76
C LEU A 100 23.47 -13.65 4.87
N ALA A 101 22.70 -14.39 4.06
CA ALA A 101 23.27 -15.39 3.16
C ALA A 101 24.07 -14.72 2.03
N ARG A 102 23.55 -13.62 1.45
CA ARG A 102 24.28 -12.77 0.50
C ARG A 102 25.59 -12.27 1.09
N PHE A 103 25.53 -11.66 2.28
CA PHE A 103 26.71 -11.11 2.96
C PHE A 103 27.79 -12.17 3.15
N THR A 104 27.39 -13.37 3.58
CA THR A 104 28.30 -14.50 3.76
C THR A 104 28.89 -14.96 2.43
N ALA A 105 28.08 -15.09 1.37
CA ALA A 105 28.55 -15.50 0.05
C ALA A 105 29.55 -14.49 -0.54
N GLU A 106 29.28 -13.19 -0.41
CA GLU A 106 30.18 -12.13 -0.85
C GLU A 106 31.52 -12.16 -0.11
N SER A 107 31.52 -12.50 1.19
CA SER A 107 32.78 -12.68 1.95
C SER A 107 33.65 -13.84 1.47
N LEU A 108 33.05 -14.81 0.76
CA LEU A 108 33.76 -15.93 0.14
C LEU A 108 34.19 -15.61 -1.31
N GLY A 109 33.99 -14.37 -1.78
CA GLY A 109 34.37 -13.91 -3.11
C GLY A 109 33.33 -14.20 -4.21
N PHE A 110 32.12 -14.65 -3.86
CA PHE A 110 31.04 -14.79 -4.84
C PHE A 110 30.44 -13.42 -5.19
N VAL A 111 30.19 -13.20 -6.48
CA VAL A 111 29.46 -12.03 -6.96
C VAL A 111 28.02 -12.42 -7.24
N LEU A 112 27.08 -11.86 -6.48
CA LEU A 112 25.65 -12.14 -6.63
C LEU A 112 24.93 -10.93 -7.25
N PRO A 113 23.99 -11.13 -8.19
CA PRO A 113 23.17 -10.03 -8.71
C PRO A 113 22.34 -9.41 -7.56
N ASP A 114 22.17 -8.09 -7.56
CA ASP A 114 21.31 -7.42 -6.58
C ASP A 114 19.84 -7.53 -7.01
N PRO A 115 18.98 -8.24 -6.26
CA PRO A 115 17.55 -8.36 -6.58
C PRO A 115 16.75 -7.11 -6.18
N ASN A 116 17.32 -6.20 -5.37
CA ASN A 116 16.60 -5.08 -4.76
C ASN A 116 15.89 -4.16 -5.78
N PRO A 117 16.47 -3.81 -6.94
CA PRO A 117 15.78 -2.98 -7.94
C PRO A 117 14.50 -3.64 -8.47
N GLU A 118 14.53 -4.94 -8.74
CA GLU A 118 13.37 -5.72 -9.18
C GLU A 118 12.32 -5.77 -8.06
N VAL A 119 12.75 -6.12 -6.85
CA VAL A 119 11.88 -6.22 -5.67
C VAL A 119 11.18 -4.89 -5.39
N LYS A 120 11.90 -3.77 -5.47
CA LYS A 120 11.32 -2.41 -5.32
C LYS A 120 10.30 -2.11 -6.40
N ARG A 121 10.58 -2.46 -7.66
CA ARG A 121 9.64 -2.25 -8.78
C ARG A 121 8.35 -3.03 -8.58
N GLN A 122 8.45 -4.30 -8.22
CA GLN A 122 7.28 -5.14 -7.93
C GLN A 122 6.52 -4.63 -6.70
N TRP A 123 7.23 -4.20 -5.66
CA TRP A 123 6.61 -3.63 -4.47
C TRP A 123 5.83 -2.34 -4.76
N ALA A 124 6.36 -1.44 -5.61
CA ALA A 124 5.67 -0.21 -5.96
C ALA A 124 4.28 -0.47 -6.56
N THR A 125 4.13 -1.57 -7.32
CA THR A 125 2.81 -2.04 -7.80
C THR A 125 1.90 -2.44 -6.64
N PHE A 126 2.42 -3.28 -5.75
CA PHE A 126 1.65 -3.80 -4.61
C PHE A 126 1.22 -2.69 -3.64
N GLU A 127 2.12 -1.76 -3.33
CA GLU A 127 1.85 -0.61 -2.47
C GLU A 127 0.78 0.32 -3.06
N ALA A 128 0.87 0.63 -4.36
CA ALA A 128 -0.15 1.43 -5.03
C ALA A 128 -1.51 0.73 -5.02
N MET A 129 -1.54 -0.60 -5.18
CA MET A 129 -2.78 -1.39 -5.06
C MET A 129 -3.33 -1.38 -3.62
N ILE A 130 -2.49 -1.53 -2.59
CA ILE A 130 -2.93 -1.40 -1.19
C ILE A 130 -3.60 -0.05 -0.97
N GLY A 131 -2.96 1.03 -1.41
CA GLY A 131 -3.50 2.38 -1.28
C GLY A 131 -4.85 2.53 -1.98
N LEU A 132 -4.95 2.02 -3.20
CA LEU A 132 -6.16 2.04 -4.02
C LEU A 132 -7.33 1.28 -3.37
N MET A 133 -7.06 0.16 -2.71
CA MET A 133 -8.08 -0.69 -2.08
C MET A 133 -8.60 -0.15 -0.74
N THR A 134 -8.07 0.99 -0.25
CA THR A 134 -8.64 1.67 0.92
C THR A 134 -9.92 2.44 0.54
N PRO A 135 -10.86 2.68 1.49
CA PRO A 135 -12.05 3.50 1.20
C PRO A 135 -11.70 4.89 0.66
N ARG A 136 -10.63 5.50 1.17
CA ARG A 136 -10.15 6.80 0.71
C ARG A 136 -9.54 6.74 -0.68
N GLY A 137 -8.62 5.80 -0.92
CA GLY A 137 -8.00 5.62 -2.23
C GLY A 137 -9.01 5.31 -3.34
N PHE A 138 -10.01 4.49 -3.02
CA PHE A 138 -11.11 4.21 -3.95
C PHE A 138 -12.01 5.44 -4.19
N ALA A 139 -12.32 6.22 -3.15
CA ALA A 139 -13.06 7.47 -3.30
C ALA A 139 -12.29 8.49 -4.16
N ASP A 140 -10.97 8.60 -3.99
CA ASP A 140 -10.11 9.47 -4.79
C ASP A 140 -10.01 8.99 -6.26
N LEU A 141 -10.05 7.67 -6.52
CA LEU A 141 -10.20 7.12 -7.86
C LEU A 141 -11.54 7.56 -8.48
N MET A 142 -12.64 7.37 -7.79
CA MET A 142 -13.98 7.80 -8.23
C MET A 142 -14.04 9.30 -8.51
N GLY A 143 -13.33 10.09 -7.71
CA GLY A 143 -13.19 11.53 -7.88
C GLY A 143 -12.64 11.96 -9.24
N THR A 144 -11.93 11.07 -9.94
CA THR A 144 -11.38 11.34 -11.28
C THR A 144 -12.28 10.96 -12.44
N MET A 145 -13.49 10.45 -12.17
CA MET A 145 -14.42 9.96 -13.19
C MET A 145 -15.87 10.38 -12.92
N TRP A 146 -16.09 11.57 -12.35
CA TRP A 146 -17.45 12.05 -12.04
C TRP A 146 -18.36 12.14 -13.25
N LYS A 147 -17.83 12.53 -14.41
CA LYS A 147 -18.62 12.61 -15.64
C LYS A 147 -19.19 11.23 -15.97
N GLU A 148 -18.32 10.24 -16.03
CA GLU A 148 -18.61 8.85 -16.36
C GLU A 148 -19.53 8.20 -15.31
N LEU A 149 -19.28 8.45 -14.03
CA LEU A 149 -20.14 8.01 -12.92
C LEU A 149 -21.58 8.52 -13.06
N ILE A 150 -21.76 9.81 -13.30
CA ILE A 150 -23.11 10.39 -13.46
C ILE A 150 -23.76 9.90 -14.77
N ASP A 151 -23.02 9.82 -15.87
CA ASP A 151 -23.54 9.37 -17.16
C ASP A 151 -23.91 7.88 -17.15
N ALA A 152 -23.27 7.07 -16.30
CA ALA A 152 -23.55 5.65 -16.15
C ALA A 152 -24.82 5.36 -15.33
N MET A 153 -25.35 6.33 -14.57
CA MET A 153 -26.52 6.12 -13.71
C MET A 153 -27.73 5.60 -14.50
N PRO A 154 -28.42 4.56 -14.01
CA PRO A 154 -29.54 3.95 -14.71
C PRO A 154 -30.80 4.83 -14.67
N PHE A 155 -31.81 4.48 -15.48
CA PHE A 155 -33.15 5.10 -15.48
C PHE A 155 -33.16 6.63 -15.75
N GLY A 156 -32.15 7.15 -16.45
CA GLY A 156 -32.02 8.58 -16.73
C GLY A 156 -31.65 9.43 -15.50
N MET A 157 -31.31 8.78 -14.38
CA MET A 157 -31.01 9.45 -13.11
C MET A 157 -29.83 10.42 -13.23
N GLY A 158 -28.87 10.16 -14.13
CA GLY A 158 -27.77 11.09 -14.38
C GLY A 158 -28.24 12.47 -14.85
N GLY A 159 -29.21 12.52 -15.77
CA GLY A 159 -29.82 13.77 -16.22
C GLY A 159 -30.60 14.48 -15.12
N MET A 160 -31.36 13.71 -14.33
CA MET A 160 -32.09 14.21 -13.16
C MET A 160 -31.14 14.82 -12.13
N MET A 161 -30.04 14.14 -11.80
CA MET A 161 -29.03 14.62 -10.84
C MET A 161 -28.37 15.92 -11.31
N ARG A 162 -28.07 16.06 -12.61
CA ARG A 162 -27.57 17.31 -13.20
C ARG A 162 -28.57 18.45 -13.13
N LEU A 163 -29.86 18.17 -13.33
CA LEU A 163 -30.92 19.17 -13.17
C LEU A 163 -31.04 19.62 -11.71
N MET A 164 -31.01 18.66 -10.76
CA MET A 164 -31.06 18.97 -9.33
C MET A 164 -29.84 19.76 -8.85
N GLY A 165 -28.66 19.55 -9.43
CA GLY A 165 -27.47 20.36 -9.16
C GLY A 165 -27.64 21.84 -9.48
N LYS A 166 -28.57 22.21 -10.37
CA LYS A 166 -28.90 23.60 -10.70
C LYS A 166 -29.92 24.23 -9.73
N ILE A 167 -30.61 23.41 -8.93
CA ILE A 167 -31.61 23.87 -7.97
C ILE A 167 -30.93 24.03 -6.60
N PRO A 168 -30.93 25.23 -6.00
CA PRO A 168 -30.34 25.44 -4.69
C PRO A 168 -30.88 24.44 -3.65
N PHE A 169 -29.97 23.83 -2.88
CA PHE A 169 -30.27 22.91 -1.78
C PHE A 169 -30.92 21.55 -2.15
N ALA A 170 -31.34 21.34 -3.39
CA ALA A 170 -32.06 20.12 -3.80
C ALA A 170 -31.25 18.82 -3.57
N LEU A 171 -29.97 18.80 -3.94
CA LEU A 171 -29.09 17.64 -3.71
C LEU A 171 -28.77 17.41 -2.21
N ASN A 172 -28.72 18.48 -1.41
CA ASN A 172 -28.46 18.36 0.03
C ASN A 172 -29.65 17.68 0.75
N MET A 173 -30.87 17.91 0.30
CA MET A 173 -32.06 17.24 0.84
C MET A 173 -32.06 15.74 0.55
N MET A 174 -31.44 15.31 -0.56
CA MET A 174 -31.29 13.89 -0.90
C MET A 174 -30.10 13.21 -0.24
N LYS A 175 -29.22 13.96 0.43
CA LYS A 175 -28.00 13.44 1.07
C LYS A 175 -28.24 12.22 1.97
N PRO A 176 -29.30 12.17 2.80
CA PRO A 176 -29.60 10.99 3.64
C PRO A 176 -29.95 9.72 2.85
N LEU A 177 -30.34 9.84 1.58
CA LEU A 177 -30.74 8.72 0.74
C LEU A 177 -29.54 8.04 0.05
N PHE A 178 -28.45 8.77 -0.20
CA PHE A 178 -27.30 8.25 -0.95
C PHE A 178 -26.65 6.99 -0.37
N PRO A 179 -26.52 6.79 0.97
CA PRO A 179 -26.04 5.54 1.56
C PRO A 179 -26.83 4.30 1.17
N PHE A 180 -28.12 4.45 0.88
CA PHE A 180 -28.99 3.34 0.48
C PHE A 180 -29.12 3.21 -1.03
N LEU A 181 -29.05 4.35 -1.74
CA LEU A 181 -29.21 4.40 -3.18
C LEU A 181 -27.93 3.95 -3.90
N PHE A 182 -26.77 4.43 -3.47
CA PHE A 182 -25.50 4.18 -4.15
C PHE A 182 -25.17 2.68 -4.28
N PRO A 183 -25.29 1.84 -3.22
CA PRO A 183 -25.05 0.40 -3.34
C PRO A 183 -26.01 -0.32 -4.31
N LYS A 184 -27.24 0.19 -4.47
CA LYS A 184 -28.23 -0.40 -5.39
C LYS A 184 -27.98 -0.04 -6.85
N LEU A 185 -27.45 1.17 -7.10
CA LEU A 185 -27.19 1.64 -8.46
C LEU A 185 -25.86 1.12 -9.01
N LEU A 186 -24.85 0.99 -8.14
CA LEU A 186 -23.49 0.67 -8.57
C LEU A 186 -23.39 -0.59 -9.45
N PRO A 187 -24.03 -1.73 -9.13
CA PRO A 187 -23.97 -2.93 -9.99
C PRO A 187 -24.46 -2.68 -11.42
N GLY A 188 -25.50 -1.85 -11.59
CA GLY A 188 -26.02 -1.46 -12.91
C GLY A 188 -25.10 -0.49 -13.67
N MET A 189 -24.20 0.19 -12.97
CA MET A 189 -23.23 1.13 -13.55
C MET A 189 -21.92 0.44 -13.93
N MET A 190 -21.52 -0.64 -13.22
CA MET A 190 -20.22 -1.29 -13.37
C MET A 190 -19.84 -1.66 -14.82
N PRO A 191 -20.72 -2.26 -15.66
CA PRO A 191 -20.35 -2.60 -17.03
C PRO A 191 -19.95 -1.39 -17.88
N LYS A 192 -20.54 -0.22 -17.61
CA LYS A 192 -20.21 1.04 -18.31
C LYS A 192 -18.95 1.70 -17.75
N LEU A 193 -18.68 1.50 -16.47
CA LEU A 193 -17.55 2.11 -15.77
C LEU A 193 -16.26 1.30 -15.86
N MET A 194 -16.35 0.00 -16.11
CA MET A 194 -15.18 -0.89 -16.13
C MET A 194 -14.06 -0.40 -17.06
N PRO A 195 -14.32 0.05 -18.30
CA PRO A 195 -13.25 0.52 -19.19
C PRO A 195 -12.48 1.72 -18.63
N VAL A 196 -13.21 2.76 -18.19
CA VAL A 196 -12.58 3.95 -17.59
C VAL A 196 -11.91 3.62 -16.26
N MET A 197 -12.47 2.71 -15.48
CA MET A 197 -11.87 2.29 -14.21
C MET A 197 -10.53 1.58 -14.43
N LEU A 198 -10.44 0.68 -15.43
CA LEU A 198 -9.19 0.03 -15.82
C LEU A 198 -8.13 1.06 -16.25
N GLU A 199 -8.52 2.04 -17.06
CA GLU A 199 -7.64 3.15 -17.47
C GLU A 199 -7.14 3.94 -16.26
N ARG A 200 -8.04 4.42 -15.38
CA ARG A 200 -7.66 5.21 -14.20
C ARG A 200 -6.81 4.46 -13.20
N VAL A 201 -6.95 3.14 -13.13
CA VAL A 201 -6.11 2.27 -12.29
C VAL A 201 -4.73 2.07 -12.92
N ALA A 202 -4.65 1.88 -14.25
CA ALA A 202 -3.39 1.79 -14.97
C ALA A 202 -2.55 3.07 -14.84
N ASP A 203 -3.19 4.24 -14.78
CA ASP A 203 -2.51 5.53 -14.56
C ASP A 203 -1.91 5.67 -13.15
N ARG A 204 -2.48 4.98 -12.16
CA ARG A 204 -2.11 5.11 -10.74
C ARG A 204 -1.18 4.03 -10.25
N VAL A 205 -1.26 2.83 -10.84
CA VAL A 205 -0.51 1.66 -10.38
C VAL A 205 0.55 1.34 -11.44
N PRO A 206 1.85 1.35 -11.09
CA PRO A 206 2.94 1.07 -12.03
C PRO A 206 3.05 -0.42 -12.35
N MET A 207 2.00 -0.99 -12.94
CA MET A 207 1.87 -2.41 -13.22
C MET A 207 2.82 -2.86 -14.35
N PRO A 208 3.44 -4.04 -14.23
CA PRO A 208 4.09 -4.70 -15.36
C PRO A 208 3.05 -5.18 -16.39
N ASP A 209 3.47 -5.37 -17.64
CA ASP A 209 2.56 -5.65 -18.77
C ASP A 209 1.72 -6.92 -18.55
N TYR A 210 2.35 -8.00 -18.07
CA TYR A 210 1.63 -9.24 -17.77
C TYR A 210 0.52 -9.06 -16.73
N MET A 211 0.63 -8.08 -15.83
CA MET A 211 -0.41 -7.79 -14.85
C MET A 211 -1.52 -6.96 -15.47
N LYS A 212 -1.18 -5.95 -16.30
CA LYS A 212 -2.15 -5.14 -17.05
C LYS A 212 -3.04 -6.00 -17.93
N GLU A 213 -2.47 -6.98 -18.61
CA GLU A 213 -3.19 -7.93 -19.47
C GLU A 213 -4.25 -8.74 -18.72
N GLN A 214 -4.03 -9.00 -17.43
CA GLN A 214 -4.96 -9.76 -16.57
C GLN A 214 -6.03 -8.89 -15.91
N MET A 215 -5.83 -7.57 -15.84
CA MET A 215 -6.74 -6.65 -15.14
C MET A 215 -8.19 -6.71 -15.63
N PRO A 216 -8.49 -6.81 -16.95
CA PRO A 216 -9.87 -6.91 -17.41
C PRO A 216 -10.64 -8.11 -16.82
N ASP A 217 -9.96 -9.23 -16.58
CA ASP A 217 -10.55 -10.44 -16.03
C ASP A 217 -10.58 -10.46 -14.49
N LEU A 218 -9.57 -9.83 -13.85
CA LEU A 218 -9.43 -9.79 -12.40
C LEU A 218 -10.28 -8.71 -11.76
N MET A 219 -10.33 -7.51 -12.33
CA MET A 219 -10.99 -6.35 -11.75
C MET A 219 -12.47 -6.60 -11.42
N PRO A 220 -13.29 -7.22 -12.29
CA PRO A 220 -14.69 -7.53 -11.95
C PRO A 220 -14.80 -8.42 -10.70
N LYS A 221 -13.99 -9.48 -10.61
CA LYS A 221 -14.00 -10.42 -9.47
C LYS A 221 -13.59 -9.75 -8.16
N VAL A 222 -12.57 -8.88 -8.23
CA VAL A 222 -12.11 -8.08 -7.09
C VAL A 222 -13.23 -7.15 -6.63
N MET A 223 -13.88 -6.45 -7.55
CA MET A 223 -14.96 -5.52 -7.24
C MET A 223 -16.18 -6.22 -6.64
N ASP A 224 -16.58 -7.37 -7.18
CA ASP A 224 -17.68 -8.18 -6.65
C ASP A 224 -17.42 -8.63 -5.21
N THR A 225 -16.14 -8.90 -4.88
CA THR A 225 -15.73 -9.32 -3.53
C THR A 225 -15.58 -8.13 -2.59
N LEU A 226 -14.91 -7.05 -3.02
CA LEU A 226 -14.51 -5.92 -2.18
C LEU A 226 -15.66 -4.96 -1.91
N MET A 227 -16.44 -4.61 -2.95
CA MET A 227 -17.44 -3.56 -2.86
C MET A 227 -18.51 -3.77 -1.78
N PRO A 228 -19.07 -4.98 -1.57
CA PRO A 228 -20.08 -5.20 -0.52
C PRO A 228 -19.58 -4.84 0.88
N HIS A 229 -18.28 -4.99 1.13
CA HIS A 229 -17.65 -4.71 2.42
C HIS A 229 -17.13 -3.27 2.54
N MET A 230 -16.76 -2.64 1.42
CA MET A 230 -16.14 -1.31 1.41
C MET A 230 -17.16 -0.17 1.19
N ILE A 231 -18.31 -0.45 0.58
CA ILE A 231 -19.22 0.60 0.10
C ILE A 231 -19.73 1.54 1.19
N ARG A 232 -19.95 1.03 2.41
CA ARG A 232 -20.43 1.85 3.52
C ARG A 232 -19.42 2.91 3.95
N ASP A 233 -18.13 2.61 3.82
CA ASP A 233 -17.05 3.51 4.19
C ASP A 233 -16.71 4.49 3.05
N VAL A 234 -16.95 4.08 1.80
CA VAL A 234 -16.75 4.91 0.61
C VAL A 234 -17.83 5.98 0.48
N VAL A 235 -19.11 5.65 0.70
CA VAL A 235 -20.23 6.57 0.45
C VAL A 235 -20.06 7.94 1.14
N PRO A 236 -19.70 8.02 2.44
CA PRO A 236 -19.45 9.30 3.11
C PRO A 236 -18.36 10.14 2.45
N LEU A 237 -17.34 9.49 1.87
CA LEU A 237 -16.19 10.14 1.24
C LEU A 237 -16.52 10.69 -0.15
N VAL A 238 -17.45 10.05 -0.88
CA VAL A 238 -17.80 10.43 -2.26
C VAL A 238 -19.02 11.34 -2.36
N THR A 239 -19.88 11.36 -1.35
CA THR A 239 -21.17 12.06 -1.42
C THR A 239 -21.03 13.57 -1.59
N GLN A 240 -20.23 14.22 -0.75
CA GLN A 240 -20.06 15.68 -0.84
C GLN A 240 -19.30 16.09 -2.11
N PRO A 241 -18.17 15.45 -2.48
CA PRO A 241 -17.50 15.73 -3.75
C PRO A 241 -18.40 15.58 -4.98
N MET A 242 -19.30 14.60 -5.01
CA MET A 242 -20.28 14.45 -6.08
C MET A 242 -21.26 15.63 -6.15
N ILE A 243 -21.77 16.09 -5.00
CA ILE A 243 -22.66 17.26 -4.94
C ILE A 243 -21.93 18.51 -5.41
N ASP A 244 -20.68 18.70 -4.98
CA ASP A 244 -19.87 19.86 -5.37
C ASP A 244 -19.65 19.86 -6.89
N TYR A 245 -19.31 18.70 -7.46
CA TYR A 245 -19.22 18.53 -8.92
C TYR A 245 -20.53 18.87 -9.65
N LEU A 246 -21.67 18.37 -9.17
CA LEU A 246 -22.98 18.61 -9.80
C LEU A 246 -23.48 20.05 -9.66
N THR A 247 -23.07 20.75 -8.62
CA THR A 247 -23.43 22.17 -8.36
C THR A 247 -22.44 23.15 -8.97
N GLY A 248 -21.37 22.67 -9.61
CA GLY A 248 -20.32 23.51 -10.18
C GLY A 248 -19.43 24.19 -9.14
N LYS A 249 -19.52 23.79 -7.87
CA LYS A 249 -18.55 24.20 -6.85
C LYS A 249 -17.25 23.47 -7.14
N ARG A 250 -16.17 24.20 -7.43
CA ARG A 250 -14.84 23.57 -7.50
C ARG A 250 -14.57 22.95 -6.13
N ALA A 251 -14.17 21.68 -6.12
CA ALA A 251 -13.62 21.07 -4.93
C ALA A 251 -12.46 21.96 -4.45
N GLU A 252 -12.63 22.59 -3.28
CA GLU A 252 -11.48 23.12 -2.57
C GLU A 252 -10.57 21.92 -2.33
N THR A 253 -9.40 21.93 -2.95
CA THR A 253 -8.35 20.95 -2.70
C THR A 253 -8.11 20.89 -1.20
N VAL A 254 -8.56 19.81 -0.59
CA VAL A 254 -8.16 19.44 0.77
C VAL A 254 -6.68 19.09 0.66
N ASN A 255 -5.83 20.05 1.00
CA ASN A 255 -4.40 19.83 1.25
C ASN A 255 -4.22 18.88 2.43
#